data_AF-A0A9W8QRH3-F1
#
_entry.id   AF-A0A9W8QRH3-F1
#
_cell.length_a   1.000
_cell.length_b   1.000
_cell.length_c   1.000
_cell.angle_alpha   90.00
_cell.angle_beta   90.00
_cell.angle_gamma   90.00
#
_symmetry.space_group_name_H-M   'P 1'
#
loop_
_entity.id
_entity.type
_entity.pdbx_description
1 polymer ?
#
loop_
_entity_poly.entity_id
_entity_poly.type
_entity_poly.pdbx_seq_one_letter_code
_entity_poly.pdbx_strand_id
1 'polypeptide(L)'
;MATADDAAAWKALSLEEHKSVWDETERNFWANLRRQREQEYQRSMAEVRIKLSELTGQRSQLSESQARLARELAKVEAELARVTGECEEKTYRLECIEQVYRKLWHARIGTQYEIWKTMRRFFKEKRGEDPDAEDSEEPNMEALGLPKELPKLSNIDGAVPPRRVVDVFIGETTRQRGYRWREHGMR
;
A
#
# COMPACT_ATOMS: atom_id res chain seq x y z
N MET A 1 1.25 61.42 40.06
CA MET A 1 0.40 62.49 40.60
C MET A 1 1.18 63.79 40.47
N ALA A 2 0.63 64.79 39.79
CA ALA A 2 1.28 66.10 39.71
C ALA A 2 1.18 66.80 41.07
N THR A 3 2.28 67.38 41.53
CA THR A 3 2.36 68.07 42.82
C THR A 3 1.74 69.48 42.74
N ALA A 4 1.45 70.10 43.87
CA ALA A 4 0.88 71.46 43.91
C ALA A 4 1.79 72.51 43.24
N ASP A 5 3.11 72.29 43.29
CA ASP A 5 4.11 73.14 42.64
C ASP A 5 4.07 73.02 41.11
N ASP A 6 3.80 71.83 40.56
CA ASP A 6 3.65 71.64 39.12
C ASP A 6 2.49 72.49 38.59
N ALA A 7 1.34 72.48 39.28
CA ALA A 7 0.16 73.25 38.88
C ALA A 7 0.39 74.78 38.91
N ALA A 8 1.25 75.27 39.81
CA ALA A 8 1.67 76.67 39.86
C ALA A 8 2.63 77.01 38.70
N ALA A 9 3.59 76.13 38.41
CA ALA A 9 4.52 76.27 37.29
C ALA A 9 3.79 76.30 35.93
N TRP A 10 2.75 75.47 35.75
CA TRP A 10 1.91 75.50 34.55
C TRP A 10 1.13 76.81 34.39
N LYS A 11 0.68 77.44 35.47
CA LYS A 11 -0.03 78.74 35.39
C LYS A 11 0.91 79.93 35.15
N ALA A 12 2.22 79.76 35.38
CA ALA A 12 3.23 80.79 35.18
C ALA A 12 3.77 80.85 33.74
N LEU A 13 3.51 79.82 32.92
CA LEU A 13 3.94 79.75 31.52
C LEU A 13 3.14 80.71 30.63
N SER A 14 3.82 81.28 29.65
CA SER A 14 3.19 82.06 28.58
C SER A 14 2.36 81.16 27.65
N LEU A 15 1.45 81.77 26.89
CA LEU A 15 0.60 81.05 25.93
C LEU A 15 1.42 80.31 24.86
N GLU A 16 2.56 80.88 24.44
CA GLU A 16 3.47 80.27 23.46
C GLU A 16 4.19 79.04 24.02
N GLU A 17 4.62 79.08 25.29
CA GLU A 17 5.24 77.92 25.94
C GLU A 17 4.23 76.80 26.16
N HIS A 18 2.99 77.12 26.55
CA HIS A 18 1.89 76.15 26.61
C HIS A 18 1.69 75.46 25.27
N LYS A 19 1.59 76.24 24.20
CA LYS A 19 1.39 75.72 22.85
C LYS A 19 2.56 74.83 22.40
N SER A 20 3.79 75.27 22.67
CA SER A 20 5.00 74.51 22.36
C SER A 20 5.05 73.14 23.05
N VAL A 21 4.68 73.08 24.34
CA VAL A 21 4.64 71.82 25.08
C VAL A 21 3.57 70.88 24.54
N TRP A 22 2.40 71.42 24.15
CA TRP A 22 1.35 70.61 23.53
C TRP A 22 1.73 70.11 22.13
N ASP A 23 2.31 70.96 21.29
CA ASP A 23 2.80 70.58 19.96
C ASP A 23 3.89 69.49 20.08
N GLU A 24 4.80 69.61 21.05
CA GLU A 24 5.82 68.59 21.33
C GLU A 24 5.19 67.28 21.84
N THR A 25 4.22 67.35 22.74
CA THR A 25 3.51 66.18 23.27
C THR A 25 2.76 65.47 22.16
N GLU A 26 2.08 66.21 21.28
CA GLU A 26 1.38 65.66 20.13
C GLU A 26 2.36 65.01 19.14
N ARG A 27 3.47 65.67 18.81
CA ARG A 27 4.51 65.08 17.95
C ARG A 27 5.05 63.78 18.51
N ASN A 28 5.35 63.74 19.81
CA ASN A 28 5.84 62.55 20.49
C ASN A 28 4.79 61.44 20.55
N PHE A 29 3.53 61.78 20.81
CA PHE A 29 2.42 60.83 20.79
C PHE A 29 2.31 60.15 19.42
N TRP A 30 2.25 60.93 18.33
CA TRP A 30 2.13 60.36 16.99
C TRP A 30 3.38 59.58 16.57
N ALA A 31 4.58 60.05 16.94
CA ALA A 31 5.82 59.31 16.70
C ALA A 31 5.85 57.97 17.43
N ASN A 32 5.43 57.94 18.69
CA ASN A 32 5.39 56.72 19.49
C ASN A 32 4.34 55.74 18.97
N LEU A 33 3.13 56.22 18.65
CA LEU A 33 2.07 55.38 18.10
C LEU A 33 2.48 54.73 16.76
N ARG A 34 3.13 55.49 15.87
CA ARG A 34 3.68 54.94 14.62
C ARG A 34 4.75 53.89 14.91
N ARG A 35 5.68 54.16 15.83
CA ARG A 35 6.72 53.22 16.23
C ARG A 35 6.12 51.93 16.81
N GLN A 36 5.11 52.04 17.66
CA GLN A 36 4.44 50.90 18.27
C GLN A 36 3.79 50.02 17.19
N ARG A 37 3.01 50.61 16.28
CA ARG A 37 2.37 49.88 15.18
C ARG A 37 3.39 49.20 14.27
N GLU A 38 4.49 49.88 13.95
CA GLU A 38 5.57 49.31 13.16
C GLU A 38 6.20 48.11 13.88
N GLN A 39 6.47 48.22 15.18
CA GLN A 39 7.01 47.10 15.96
C GLN A 39 6.05 45.91 16.02
N GLU A 40 4.75 46.14 16.23
CA GLU A 40 3.73 45.09 16.22
C GLU A 40 3.65 44.39 14.86
N TYR A 41 3.68 45.17 13.77
CA TYR A 41 3.72 44.63 12.42
C TYR A 41 4.99 43.80 12.17
N GLN A 42 6.16 44.29 12.55
CA GLN A 42 7.43 43.56 12.40
C GLN A 42 7.45 42.26 13.22
N ARG A 43 6.91 42.26 14.45
CA ARG A 43 6.76 41.05 15.27
C ARG A 43 5.85 40.04 14.58
N SER A 44 4.67 40.46 14.14
CA SER A 44 3.73 39.59 13.42
C SER A 44 4.36 39.01 12.15
N MET A 45 5.11 39.82 11.39
CA MET A 45 5.82 39.37 10.19
C MET A 45 6.91 38.35 10.51
N ALA A 46 7.69 38.56 11.58
CA ALA A 46 8.71 37.63 12.02
C ALA A 46 8.10 36.28 12.45
N GLU A 47 7.01 36.31 13.22
CA GLU A 47 6.29 35.10 13.63
C GLU A 47 5.77 34.29 12.43
N VAL A 48 5.16 34.96 11.45
CA VAL A 48 4.68 34.30 10.24
C VAL A 48 5.85 33.68 9.45
N ARG A 49 7.00 34.37 9.35
CA ARG A 49 8.19 33.84 8.67
C ARG A 49 8.74 32.59 9.37
N ILE A 50 8.78 32.57 10.70
CA ILE A 50 9.21 31.41 11.48
C ILE A 50 8.25 30.23 11.27
N LYS A 51 6.94 30.47 11.34
CA LYS A 51 5.95 29.41 11.08
C LYS A 51 6.07 28.86 9.65
N LEU A 52 6.34 29.73 8.68
CA LEU A 52 6.53 29.31 7.29
C LEU A 52 7.78 28.45 7.12
N SER A 53 8.90 28.79 7.77
CA SER A 53 10.12 27.98 7.70
C SER A 53 9.93 26.63 8.40
N GLU A 54 9.24 26.60 9.54
CA GLU A 54 8.88 25.36 10.24
C GLU A 54 8.01 24.45 9.37
N LEU A 55 6.91 24.96 8.82
CA LEU A 55 6.03 24.21 7.93
C LEU A 55 6.77 23.71 6.67
N THR A 56 7.70 24.51 6.14
CA THR A 56 8.54 24.09 5.00
C THR A 56 9.46 22.93 5.38
N GLY A 57 10.02 22.94 6.59
CA GLY A 57 10.83 21.83 7.12
C GLY A 57 10.01 20.57 7.40
N GLN A 58 8.81 20.71 7.97
CA GLN A 58 7.90 19.57 8.16
C GLN A 58 7.50 18.96 6.81
N ARG A 59 7.22 19.79 5.80
CA ARG A 59 6.90 19.33 4.44
C ARG A 59 8.04 18.54 3.81
N SER A 60 9.30 18.97 3.97
CA SER A 60 10.43 18.24 3.41
C SER A 60 10.63 16.89 4.11
N GLN A 61 10.51 16.83 5.43
CA GLN A 61 10.57 15.58 6.19
C GLN A 61 9.46 14.60 5.78
N LEU A 62 8.23 15.09 5.62
CA LEU A 62 7.12 14.28 5.13
C LEU A 62 7.39 13.74 3.73
N SER A 63 7.87 14.59 2.81
CA SER A 63 8.23 14.18 1.45
C SER A 63 9.33 13.10 1.44
N GLU A 64 10.34 13.22 2.30
CA GLU A 64 11.39 12.22 2.43
C GLU A 64 10.85 10.89 2.99
N SER A 65 10.01 10.96 4.02
CA SER A 65 9.38 9.79 4.61
C SER A 65 8.47 9.06 3.61
N GLN A 66 7.72 9.81 2.79
CA GLN A 66 6.90 9.27 1.72
C GLN A 66 7.75 8.55 0.66
N ALA A 67 8.86 9.17 0.23
CA ALA A 67 9.77 8.56 -0.73
C ALA A 67 10.42 7.28 -0.16
N ARG A 68 10.76 7.26 1.13
CA ARG A 68 11.28 6.07 1.80
C ARG A 68 10.23 4.95 1.83
N LEU A 69 9.00 5.26 2.25
CA LEU A 69 7.91 4.28 2.29
C LEU A 69 7.59 3.70 0.90
N ALA A 70 7.60 4.53 -0.14
CA ALA A 70 7.39 4.06 -1.51
C ALA A 70 8.47 3.04 -1.94
N ARG A 71 9.73 3.24 -1.56
CA ARG A 71 10.81 2.28 -1.84
C ARG A 71 10.63 0.96 -1.08
N GLU A 72 10.22 1.03 0.19
CA GLU A 72 9.97 -0.20 0.97
C GLU A 72 8.75 -0.97 0.44
N LEU A 73 7.69 -0.28 0.02
CA LEU A 73 6.55 -0.91 -0.65
C LEU A 73 6.99 -1.64 -1.93
N ALA A 74 7.78 -0.99 -2.78
CA ALA A 74 8.29 -1.61 -4.00
C ALA A 74 9.15 -2.86 -3.73
N LYS A 75 9.94 -2.88 -2.64
CA LYS A 75 10.69 -4.07 -2.23
C LYS A 75 9.77 -5.21 -1.79
N VAL A 76 8.75 -4.90 -0.98
CA VAL A 76 7.78 -5.91 -0.52
C VAL A 76 7.00 -6.47 -1.70
N GLU A 77 6.59 -5.64 -2.65
CA GLU A 77 5.94 -6.08 -3.90
C GLU A 77 6.84 -7.01 -4.72
N ALA A 78 8.13 -6.69 -4.83
CA ALA A 78 9.09 -7.54 -5.54
C ALA A 78 9.29 -8.90 -4.84
N GLU A 79 9.41 -8.92 -3.51
CA GLU A 79 9.51 -10.18 -2.75
C GLU A 79 8.24 -11.01 -2.84
N LEU A 80 7.06 -10.39 -2.79
CA LEU A 80 5.79 -11.08 -2.99
C LEU A 80 5.69 -11.72 -4.38
N ALA A 81 6.11 -10.99 -5.42
CA ALA A 81 6.14 -11.52 -6.78
C ALA A 81 7.11 -12.72 -6.89
N ARG A 82 8.30 -12.62 -6.27
CA ARG A 82 9.28 -13.71 -6.24
C ARG A 82 8.73 -14.96 -5.55
N VAL A 83 8.17 -14.82 -4.35
CA VAL A 83 7.62 -15.94 -3.58
C VAL A 83 6.43 -16.57 -4.31
N THR A 84 5.58 -15.75 -4.93
CA THR A 84 4.47 -16.24 -5.76
C THR A 84 4.99 -17.11 -6.91
N GLY A 85 6.00 -16.65 -7.63
CA GLY A 85 6.63 -17.43 -8.70
C GLY A 85 7.23 -18.76 -8.22
N GLU A 86 7.87 -18.78 -7.04
CA GLU A 86 8.39 -20.02 -6.45
C GLU A 86 7.26 -20.99 -6.04
N CYS A 87 6.14 -20.47 -5.53
CA CYS A 87 4.97 -21.28 -5.21
C CYS A 87 4.36 -21.88 -6.48
N GLU A 88 4.22 -21.10 -7.54
CA GLU A 88 3.72 -21.57 -8.85
C GLU A 88 4.64 -22.66 -9.43
N GLU A 89 5.96 -22.45 -9.42
CA GLU A 89 6.92 -23.46 -9.89
C GLU A 89 6.80 -24.77 -9.10
N LYS A 90 6.75 -24.69 -7.76
CA LYS A 90 6.62 -25.88 -6.91
C LYS A 90 5.30 -26.61 -7.13
N THR A 91 4.21 -25.86 -7.31
CA THR A 91 2.88 -26.42 -7.61
C THR A 91 2.92 -27.18 -8.93
N TYR A 92 3.47 -26.56 -9.97
CA TYR A 92 3.64 -27.21 -11.27
C TYR A 92 4.50 -28.48 -11.19
N ARG A 93 5.62 -28.44 -10.46
CA ARG A 93 6.48 -29.62 -10.28
C ARG A 93 5.76 -30.74 -9.54
N LEU A 94 4.95 -30.42 -8.53
CA LEU A 94 4.14 -31.40 -7.80
C LEU A 94 3.10 -32.05 -8.72
N GLU A 95 2.39 -31.25 -9.52
CA GLU A 95 1.43 -31.76 -10.51
C GLU A 95 2.10 -32.70 -11.53
N CYS A 96 3.28 -32.34 -12.04
CA CYS A 96 4.03 -33.21 -12.94
C CYS A 96 4.39 -34.55 -12.29
N ILE A 97 4.89 -34.54 -11.05
CA ILE A 97 5.23 -35.76 -10.31
C ILE A 97 3.98 -36.61 -10.09
N GLU A 98 2.86 -35.99 -9.71
CA GLU A 98 1.60 -36.70 -9.50
C GLU A 98 1.10 -37.35 -10.80
N GLN A 99 1.13 -36.65 -11.92
CA GLN A 99 0.74 -37.19 -13.21
C GLN A 99 1.62 -38.37 -13.64
N VAL A 100 2.95 -38.27 -13.45
CA VAL A 100 3.89 -39.36 -13.74
C VAL A 100 3.59 -40.57 -12.86
N TYR A 101 3.37 -40.35 -11.56
CA TYR A 101 3.03 -41.42 -10.62
C TYR A 101 1.71 -42.11 -10.98
N ARG A 102 0.66 -41.34 -11.32
CA ARG A 102 -0.62 -41.89 -11.78
C ARG A 102 -0.45 -42.77 -13.02
N LYS A 103 0.32 -42.31 -14.02
CA LYS A 103 0.59 -43.10 -15.25
C LYS A 103 1.32 -44.40 -14.93
N LEU A 104 2.36 -44.35 -14.10
CA LEU A 104 3.11 -45.54 -13.67
C LEU A 104 2.21 -46.52 -12.90
N TRP A 105 1.37 -46.01 -12.02
CA TRP A 105 0.42 -46.80 -11.24
C TRP A 105 -0.59 -47.52 -12.15
N HIS A 106 -1.21 -46.81 -13.10
CA HIS A 106 -2.11 -47.42 -14.09
C HIS A 106 -1.41 -48.48 -14.95
N ALA A 107 -0.19 -48.22 -15.40
CA ALA A 107 0.59 -49.19 -16.16
C ALA A 107 0.88 -50.47 -15.33
N ARG A 108 1.28 -50.30 -14.07
CA ARG A 108 1.53 -51.43 -13.15
C ARG A 108 0.25 -52.23 -12.85
N ILE A 109 -0.89 -51.55 -12.70
CA ILE A 109 -2.18 -52.22 -12.53
C ILE A 109 -2.56 -53.01 -13.77
N GLY A 110 -2.41 -52.40 -14.96
CA GLY A 110 -2.68 -53.08 -16.22
C GLY A 110 -1.85 -54.35 -16.40
N THR A 111 -0.55 -54.31 -16.11
CA THR A 111 0.31 -55.50 -16.22
C THR A 111 -0.05 -56.59 -15.22
N GLN A 112 -0.36 -56.22 -13.96
CA GLN A 112 -0.79 -57.17 -12.94
C GLN A 112 -2.13 -57.81 -13.29
N TYR A 113 -3.06 -57.03 -13.84
CA TYR A 113 -4.35 -57.54 -14.31
C TYR A 113 -4.18 -58.56 -15.44
N GLU A 114 -3.31 -58.29 -16.42
CA GLU A 114 -3.04 -59.25 -17.51
C GLU A 114 -2.37 -60.53 -17.02
N ILE A 115 -1.45 -60.45 -16.05
CA ILE A 115 -0.85 -61.62 -15.41
C ILE A 115 -1.92 -62.44 -14.69
N TRP A 116 -2.76 -61.78 -13.87
CA TRP A 116 -3.86 -62.44 -13.17
C TRP A 116 -4.81 -63.15 -14.14
N LYS A 117 -5.24 -62.47 -15.20
CA LYS A 117 -6.11 -63.03 -16.24
C LYS A 117 -5.48 -64.24 -16.91
N THR A 118 -4.18 -64.16 -17.25
CA THR A 118 -3.44 -65.25 -17.88
C THR A 118 -3.34 -66.46 -16.94
N MET A 119 -2.99 -66.24 -15.67
CA MET A 119 -2.88 -67.30 -14.68
C MET A 119 -4.23 -67.94 -14.37
N ARG A 120 -5.30 -67.13 -14.24
CA ARG A 120 -6.65 -67.62 -13.96
C ARG A 120 -7.16 -68.54 -15.07
N ARG A 121 -6.98 -68.15 -16.34
CA ARG A 121 -7.29 -69.00 -17.50
C ARG A 121 -6.48 -70.30 -17.50
N PHE A 122 -5.17 -70.23 -17.23
CA PHE A 122 -4.32 -71.42 -17.13
C PHE A 122 -4.81 -72.39 -16.05
N PHE A 123 -5.18 -71.89 -14.86
CA PHE A 123 -5.67 -72.75 -13.78
C PHE A 123 -7.04 -73.35 -14.06
N LYS A 124 -7.96 -72.64 -14.73
CA LYS A 124 -9.24 -73.20 -15.20
C LYS A 124 -9.03 -74.38 -16.13
N GLU A 125 -8.17 -74.20 -17.14
CA GLU A 125 -7.81 -75.25 -18.08
C GLU A 125 -7.23 -76.49 -17.37
N LYS A 126 -6.38 -76.28 -16.34
CA LYS A 126 -5.85 -77.39 -15.53
C LYS A 126 -6.89 -78.11 -14.66
N ARG A 127 -8.01 -77.47 -14.32
CA ARG A 127 -9.11 -78.09 -13.57
C ARG A 127 -10.17 -78.74 -14.47
N GLY A 128 -10.05 -78.62 -15.79
CA GLY A 128 -11.08 -79.06 -16.74
C GLY A 128 -12.32 -78.16 -16.76
N GLU A 129 -12.20 -76.94 -16.24
CA GLU A 129 -13.20 -75.89 -16.35
C GLU A 129 -13.11 -75.23 -17.74
N ASP A 130 -14.21 -74.64 -18.22
CA ASP A 130 -14.20 -73.83 -19.44
C ASP A 130 -13.28 -72.60 -19.23
N PRO A 131 -12.20 -72.44 -20.03
CA PRO A 131 -11.27 -71.32 -19.89
C PRO A 131 -11.92 -69.95 -20.14
N ASP A 132 -13.04 -69.90 -20.88
CA ASP A 132 -13.72 -68.67 -21.27
C ASP A 132 -14.95 -68.36 -20.39
N ALA A 133 -15.25 -69.19 -19.39
CA ALA A 133 -16.29 -68.87 -18.42
C ALA A 133 -15.95 -67.58 -17.65
N GLU A 134 -16.93 -66.70 -17.41
CA GLU A 134 -16.72 -65.49 -16.62
C GLU A 134 -16.26 -65.83 -15.19
N ASP A 135 -15.27 -65.09 -14.68
CA ASP A 135 -14.81 -65.22 -13.30
C ASP A 135 -15.74 -64.43 -12.37
N SER A 136 -16.30 -65.11 -11.37
CA SER A 136 -17.10 -64.47 -10.32
C SER A 136 -16.26 -63.66 -9.31
N GLU A 137 -14.93 -63.84 -9.34
CA GLU A 137 -13.99 -63.26 -8.38
C GLU A 137 -13.08 -62.23 -9.08
N GLU A 138 -13.15 -60.98 -8.63
CA GLU A 138 -12.23 -59.94 -9.06
C GLU A 138 -10.80 -60.19 -8.55
N PRO A 139 -9.77 -59.71 -9.26
CA PRO A 139 -8.40 -59.77 -8.76
C PRO A 139 -8.29 -59.05 -7.42
N ASN A 140 -7.80 -59.75 -6.40
CA ASN A 140 -7.49 -59.13 -5.12
C ASN A 140 -6.26 -58.21 -5.29
N MET A 141 -6.52 -56.92 -5.48
CA MET A 141 -5.51 -55.89 -5.73
C MET A 141 -4.55 -55.69 -4.53
N GLU A 142 -4.97 -56.03 -3.30
CA GLU A 142 -4.11 -56.02 -2.10
C GLU A 142 -3.13 -57.19 -2.08
N ALA A 143 -3.57 -58.38 -2.52
CA ALA A 143 -2.70 -59.55 -2.68
C ALA A 143 -1.63 -59.35 -3.77
N LEU A 144 -1.87 -58.45 -4.72
CA LEU A 144 -0.95 -58.05 -5.79
C LEU A 144 0.01 -56.90 -5.37
N GLY A 145 0.01 -56.52 -4.09
CA GLY A 145 0.99 -55.57 -3.52
C GLY A 145 0.79 -54.12 -3.94
N LEU A 146 -0.45 -53.71 -4.22
CA LEU A 146 -0.80 -52.34 -4.60
C LEU A 146 -1.58 -51.63 -3.48
N PRO A 147 -1.27 -50.36 -3.17
CA PRO A 147 -2.09 -49.57 -2.27
C PRO A 147 -3.51 -49.39 -2.85
N LYS A 148 -4.54 -49.55 -2.01
CA LYS A 148 -5.96 -49.39 -2.38
C LYS A 148 -6.30 -47.98 -2.89
N GLU A 149 -5.57 -46.96 -2.46
CA GLU A 149 -5.74 -45.57 -2.88
C GLU A 149 -4.37 -44.91 -3.11
N LEU A 150 -4.30 -44.02 -4.10
CA LEU A 150 -3.15 -43.12 -4.27
C LEU A 150 -3.07 -42.18 -3.05
N PRO A 151 -1.88 -41.83 -2.54
CA PRO A 151 -1.76 -40.79 -1.53
C PRO A 151 -2.40 -39.50 -2.05
N LYS A 152 -3.44 -39.01 -1.37
CA LYS A 152 -4.07 -37.72 -1.68
C LYS A 152 -3.09 -36.62 -1.27
N LEU A 153 -2.35 -36.08 -2.24
CA LEU A 153 -1.46 -34.94 -2.03
C LEU A 153 -2.18 -33.59 -2.12
N SER A 154 -3.52 -33.59 -2.29
CA SER A 154 -4.32 -32.42 -2.63
C SER A 154 -4.71 -31.50 -1.47
N ASN A 155 -4.09 -31.61 -0.29
CA ASN A 155 -4.44 -30.75 0.86
C ASN A 155 -3.37 -29.69 1.12
N ILE A 156 -2.89 -29.01 0.08
CA ILE A 156 -2.29 -27.69 0.24
C ILE A 156 -3.38 -26.69 -0.16
N ASP A 157 -4.40 -26.57 0.71
CA ASP A 157 -5.33 -25.43 0.71
C ASP A 157 -4.57 -24.18 1.19
N GLY A 158 -3.55 -23.78 0.45
CA GLY A 158 -3.09 -22.41 0.41
C GLY A 158 -3.94 -21.71 -0.63
N ALA A 159 -5.23 -21.51 -0.33
CA ALA A 159 -6.10 -20.70 -1.17
C ALA A 159 -5.46 -19.31 -1.31
N VAL A 160 -4.74 -19.08 -2.40
CA VAL A 160 -4.44 -17.73 -2.87
C VAL A 160 -5.80 -17.16 -3.24
N PRO A 161 -6.33 -16.18 -2.50
CA PRO A 161 -7.64 -15.63 -2.81
C PRO A 161 -7.60 -15.06 -4.23
N PRO A 162 -8.69 -15.19 -5.01
CA PRO A 162 -8.73 -14.65 -6.36
C PRO A 162 -8.40 -13.16 -6.30
N ARG A 163 -7.47 -12.74 -7.18
CA ARG A 163 -7.06 -11.35 -7.41
C ARG A 163 -8.26 -10.40 -7.23
N ARG A 164 -8.34 -9.73 -6.09
CA ARG A 164 -9.00 -8.43 -6.06
C ARG A 164 -8.04 -7.49 -6.76
N VAL A 165 -8.34 -7.18 -8.02
CA VAL A 165 -7.87 -5.96 -8.64
C VAL A 165 -8.39 -4.85 -7.74
N VAL A 166 -7.58 -4.39 -6.81
CA VAL A 166 -7.85 -3.14 -6.12
C VAL A 166 -7.57 -2.11 -7.19
N ASP A 167 -8.63 -1.60 -7.81
CA ASP A 167 -8.57 -0.35 -8.56
C ASP A 167 -8.05 0.71 -7.58
N VAL A 168 -6.73 0.91 -7.61
CA VAL A 168 -6.12 2.09 -7.03
C VAL A 168 -6.65 3.22 -7.89
N PHE A 169 -7.68 3.88 -7.37
CA PHE A 169 -8.20 5.14 -7.88
C PHE A 169 -7.03 6.13 -7.91
N ILE A 170 -6.35 6.22 -9.06
CA ILE A 170 -5.48 7.34 -9.37
C ILE A 170 -6.43 8.50 -9.53
N GLY A 171 -6.55 9.32 -8.47
CA GLY A 171 -7.31 10.56 -8.52
C GLY A 171 -6.81 11.42 -9.67
N GLU A 172 -7.58 11.46 -10.75
CA GLU A 172 -7.45 12.45 -11.80
C GLU A 172 -7.72 13.83 -11.18
N THR A 173 -6.65 14.51 -10.77
CA THR A 173 -6.72 15.95 -10.55
C THR A 173 -6.87 16.62 -11.92
N THR A 174 -8.11 16.79 -12.33
CA THR A 174 -8.53 17.72 -13.38
C THR A 174 -8.05 19.12 -13.01
N ARG A 175 -6.93 19.54 -13.60
CA ARG A 175 -6.60 20.96 -13.72
C ARG A 175 -7.54 21.57 -14.76
N GLN A 176 -8.72 22.00 -14.31
CA GLN A 176 -9.45 23.10 -14.95
C GLN A 176 -8.53 24.34 -14.92
N ARG A 177 -7.76 24.55 -16.00
CA ARG A 177 -7.27 25.88 -16.34
C ARG A 177 -8.31 26.51 -17.26
N GLY A 178 -9.25 27.22 -16.65
CA GLY A 178 -10.02 28.23 -17.35
C GLY A 178 -9.09 29.34 -17.79
N TYR A 179 -9.03 29.60 -19.09
CA TYR A 179 -8.74 30.93 -19.61
C TYR A 179 -9.75 31.25 -20.68
N ARG A 180 -10.62 32.18 -20.33
CA ARG A 180 -11.60 32.85 -21.17
C ARG A 180 -11.04 34.25 -21.45
N TRP A 181 -11.17 34.65 -22.71
CA TRP A 181 -11.02 36.00 -23.29
C TRP A 181 -9.61 36.49 -23.65
N ARG A 182 -9.40 36.64 -24.96
CA ARG A 182 -9.43 37.98 -25.55
C ARG A 182 -9.84 37.93 -27.03
N GLU A 183 -10.99 38.54 -27.30
CA GLU A 183 -11.35 39.07 -28.61
C GLU A 183 -10.36 40.20 -28.98
N HIS A 184 -9.95 40.24 -30.24
CA HIS A 184 -9.70 41.42 -31.08
C HIS A 184 -9.43 40.82 -32.48
N GLY A 185 -10.38 40.90 -33.41
CA GLY A 185 -10.51 42.06 -34.31
C GLY A 185 -9.78 41.72 -35.61
N MET A 186 -10.47 41.13 -36.58
CA MET A 186 -10.89 41.76 -37.84
C MET A 186 -9.77 41.86 -38.90
N ARG A 187 -10.07 41.23 -40.05
CA ARG A 187 -9.76 41.63 -41.44
C ARG A 187 -8.42 42.28 -41.74
#